data_AF-A0A1V1PHR4-F1
#
_entry.id   AF-A0A1V1PHR4-F1
#
_cell.length_a   1.000
_cell.length_b   1.000
_cell.length_c   1.000
_cell.angle_alpha   90.00
_cell.angle_beta   90.00
_cell.angle_gamma   90.00
#
_symmetry.space_group_name_H-M   'P 1'
#
loop_
_entity.id
_entity.type
_entity.pdbx_description
1 polymer ?
#
loop_
_entity_poly.entity_id
_entity_poly.type
_entity_poly.pdbx_seq_one_letter_code
_entity_poly.pdbx_strand_id
1 'polypeptide(L)'
;MSIITDHIKKKLEKDIRTSGLLVWLDKENEFIHLVDTWINQKKEGLFPYDIFAFRGSFLELMIEAKEVLSDKYMPKCVIHMPGFNAHEVKQTPVLEAYKAGKRWRISLHTMIREAAQGRLSEKQISFLLSKKGLTLSKADTFITDNEGIPQEIQQLLNKYGEDGFVLEFIKNPDQINKDMCLPSENCFPILISYFDKLIGLDHKWQLDWNLDKVNYSHPDNQVDLLISFLMLMEFVHDLRCDPGSERLMRLKKNKRNIQKNQAKYFIN
;
A
#
# COMPACT_ATOMS: atom_id res chain seq x y z
N MET A 1 6.26 2.36 -6.08
CA MET A 1 6.11 1.01 -6.67
C MET A 1 4.93 0.35 -5.99
N SER A 2 4.07 -0.34 -6.74
CA SER A 2 2.87 -0.97 -6.16
C SER A 2 3.28 -2.31 -5.53
N ILE A 3 2.97 -2.48 -4.25
CA ILE A 3 3.38 -3.64 -3.44
C ILE A 3 2.74 -4.92 -3.99
N ILE A 4 1.47 -4.85 -4.38
CA ILE A 4 0.73 -5.99 -4.91
C ILE A 4 1.25 -6.38 -6.29
N THR A 5 1.49 -5.41 -7.18
CA THR A 5 2.00 -5.72 -8.53
C THR A 5 3.38 -6.37 -8.49
N ASP A 6 4.27 -5.92 -7.60
CA ASP A 6 5.57 -6.55 -7.39
C ASP A 6 5.45 -7.98 -6.84
N HIS A 7 4.49 -8.24 -5.95
CA HIS A 7 4.21 -9.58 -5.44
C HIS A 7 3.72 -10.52 -6.56
N ILE A 8 2.76 -10.08 -7.37
CA ILE A 8 2.25 -10.85 -8.51
C ILE A 8 3.37 -11.10 -9.51
N LYS A 9 4.19 -10.10 -9.83
CA LYS A 9 5.35 -10.22 -10.72
C LYS A 9 6.31 -11.31 -10.23
N LYS A 10 6.73 -11.26 -8.96
CA LYS A 10 7.62 -12.28 -8.38
C LYS A 10 7.03 -13.69 -8.44
N LYS A 11 5.73 -13.83 -8.14
CA LYS A 11 5.02 -15.11 -8.21
C LYS A 11 4.99 -15.65 -9.65
N LEU A 12 4.66 -14.80 -10.61
CA LEU A 12 4.65 -15.14 -12.03
C LEU A 12 6.04 -15.56 -12.52
N GLU A 13 7.07 -14.76 -12.26
CA GLU A 13 8.44 -15.08 -12.68
C GLU A 13 8.93 -16.42 -12.11
N LYS A 14 8.60 -16.70 -10.84
CA LYS A 14 8.91 -17.99 -10.20
C LYS A 14 8.22 -19.14 -10.94
N ASP A 15 6.92 -19.01 -11.22
CA ASP A 15 6.16 -20.05 -11.92
C ASP A 15 6.62 -20.26 -13.37
N ILE A 16 6.97 -19.19 -14.10
CA ILE A 16 7.55 -19.27 -15.46
C ILE A 16 8.88 -20.02 -15.42
N ARG A 17 9.76 -19.73 -14.44
CA ARG A 17 11.05 -20.43 -14.32
C ARG A 17 10.89 -21.92 -14.07
N THR A 18 9.86 -22.32 -13.32
CA THR A 18 9.62 -23.74 -12.99
C THR A 18 8.88 -24.49 -14.09
N SER A 19 7.92 -23.87 -14.77
CA SER A 19 7.00 -24.56 -15.68
C SER A 19 7.14 -24.17 -17.16
N GLY A 20 7.86 -23.09 -17.47
CA GLY A 20 8.01 -22.58 -18.82
C GLY A 20 6.77 -21.80 -19.27
N LEU A 21 5.86 -22.48 -19.96
CA LEU A 21 4.64 -21.89 -20.52
C LEU A 21 3.53 -21.83 -19.46
N LEU A 22 3.01 -20.64 -19.22
CA LEU A 22 1.85 -20.41 -18.37
C LEU A 22 0.65 -19.95 -19.18
N VAL A 23 -0.52 -20.53 -18.93
CA VAL A 23 -1.79 -20.01 -19.46
C VAL A 23 -2.59 -19.40 -18.33
N TRP A 24 -2.61 -18.07 -18.29
CA TRP A 24 -3.28 -17.30 -17.24
C TRP A 24 -4.76 -17.09 -17.58
N LEU A 25 -5.62 -17.78 -16.84
CA LEU A 25 -7.07 -17.61 -16.91
C LEU A 25 -7.54 -16.52 -15.94
N ASP A 26 -8.00 -15.40 -16.48
CA ASP A 26 -8.46 -14.23 -15.73
C ASP A 26 -9.94 -13.96 -15.99
N LYS A 27 -10.80 -14.80 -15.40
CA LYS A 27 -12.25 -14.79 -15.65
C LYS A 27 -12.90 -13.41 -15.43
N GLU A 28 -12.47 -12.67 -14.41
CA GLU A 28 -13.09 -11.42 -13.99
C GLU A 28 -12.44 -10.18 -14.63
N ASN A 29 -11.47 -10.37 -15.54
CA ASN A 29 -10.77 -9.29 -16.25
C ASN A 29 -10.02 -8.32 -15.33
N GLU A 30 -9.60 -8.77 -14.15
CA GLU A 30 -9.07 -7.90 -13.10
C GLU A 30 -7.64 -7.42 -13.38
N PHE A 31 -6.92 -8.09 -14.27
CA PHE A 31 -5.48 -7.90 -14.47
C PHE A 31 -5.10 -7.34 -15.84
N ILE A 32 -6.07 -6.93 -16.68
CA ILE A 32 -5.81 -6.42 -18.04
C ILE A 32 -4.77 -5.28 -18.03
N HIS A 33 -5.01 -4.23 -17.26
CA HIS A 33 -4.12 -3.06 -17.19
C HIS A 33 -2.71 -3.41 -16.69
N LEU A 34 -2.60 -4.36 -15.75
CA LEU A 34 -1.32 -4.83 -15.23
C LEU A 34 -0.53 -5.55 -16.33
N VAL A 35 -1.19 -6.46 -17.05
CA VAL A 35 -0.58 -7.23 -18.13
C VAL A 35 -0.13 -6.31 -19.26
N ASP A 36 -0.96 -5.34 -19.65
CA ASP A 36 -0.60 -4.36 -20.69
C ASP A 36 0.65 -3.55 -20.30
N THR A 37 0.76 -3.20 -19.01
CA THR A 37 1.95 -2.52 -18.47
C THR A 37 3.19 -3.41 -18.61
N TRP A 38 3.10 -4.70 -18.32
CA TRP A 38 4.22 -5.63 -18.46
C TRP A 38 4.61 -5.91 -19.91
N ILE A 39 3.64 -5.97 -20.83
CA ILE A 39 3.89 -6.08 -22.27
C ILE A 39 4.69 -4.85 -22.75
N ASN A 40 4.33 -3.65 -22.30
CA ASN A 40 5.07 -2.44 -22.64
C ASN A 40 6.47 -2.43 -22.01
N GLN A 41 6.60 -2.83 -20.73
CA GLN A 41 7.91 -2.96 -20.07
C GLN A 41 8.83 -3.98 -20.74
N LYS A 42 8.28 -5.02 -21.37
CA LYS A 42 9.07 -5.98 -22.16
C LYS A 42 9.70 -5.31 -23.39
N LYS A 43 8.96 -4.44 -24.09
CA LYS A 43 9.49 -3.65 -25.22
C LYS A 43 10.63 -2.73 -24.80
N GLU A 44 10.59 -2.24 -23.56
CA GLU A 44 11.64 -1.40 -22.94
C GLU A 44 12.79 -2.22 -22.30
N GLY A 45 12.72 -3.56 -22.31
CA GLY A 45 13.72 -4.44 -21.70
C GLY A 45 13.66 -4.53 -20.17
N LEU A 46 12.63 -3.95 -19.53
CA LEU A 46 12.43 -3.93 -18.07
C LEU A 46 11.69 -5.18 -17.54
N PHE A 47 11.09 -5.96 -18.43
CA PHE A 47 10.46 -7.24 -18.12
C PHE A 47 11.07 -8.34 -19.01
N PRO A 48 11.54 -9.47 -18.45
CA PRO A 48 12.38 -10.40 -19.22
C PRO A 48 11.58 -11.39 -20.09
N TYR A 49 10.34 -11.72 -19.74
CA TYR A 49 9.55 -12.77 -20.39
C TYR A 49 8.51 -12.22 -21.38
N ASP A 50 8.18 -12.99 -22.40
CA ASP A 50 7.12 -12.63 -23.34
C ASP A 50 5.74 -12.92 -22.74
N ILE A 51 4.83 -11.96 -22.89
CA ILE A 51 3.44 -12.09 -22.50
C ILE A 51 2.58 -11.80 -23.72
N PHE A 52 1.77 -12.79 -24.11
CA PHE A 52 0.80 -12.68 -25.20
C PHE A 52 -0.59 -12.59 -24.58
N ALA A 53 -1.38 -11.59 -24.93
CA ALA A 53 -2.64 -11.36 -24.24
C ALA A 53 -3.79 -11.25 -25.22
N PHE A 54 -4.87 -12.00 -24.98
CA PHE A 54 -6.05 -11.94 -25.83
C PHE A 54 -6.75 -10.59 -25.65
N ARG A 55 -6.98 -9.88 -26.76
CA ARG A 55 -7.66 -8.57 -26.81
C ARG A 55 -8.79 -8.54 -27.85
N GLY A 56 -9.55 -9.64 -27.94
CA GLY A 56 -10.73 -9.76 -28.80
C GLY A 56 -10.50 -10.53 -30.11
N SER A 57 -9.25 -10.79 -30.50
CA SER A 57 -8.91 -11.58 -31.69
C SER A 57 -7.95 -12.71 -31.36
N PHE A 58 -8.39 -13.96 -31.60
CA PHE A 58 -7.51 -15.13 -31.47
C PHE A 58 -6.47 -15.18 -32.58
N LEU A 59 -6.81 -14.69 -33.77
CA LEU A 59 -5.88 -14.69 -34.90
C LEU A 59 -4.68 -13.79 -34.60
N GLU A 60 -4.91 -12.59 -34.08
CA GLU A 60 -3.85 -11.67 -33.68
C GLU A 60 -2.96 -12.29 -32.60
N LEU A 61 -3.57 -12.85 -31.54
CA LEU A 61 -2.84 -13.56 -30.48
C LEU A 61 -1.94 -14.67 -31.04
N MET A 62 -2.47 -15.50 -31.95
CA MET A 62 -1.72 -16.62 -32.52
C MET A 62 -0.60 -16.14 -33.44
N ILE A 63 -0.78 -15.04 -34.17
CA ILE A 63 0.28 -14.44 -35.00
C ILE A 63 1.40 -13.92 -34.11
N GLU A 64 1.08 -13.16 -33.06
CA GLU A 64 2.07 -12.62 -32.12
C GLU A 64 2.85 -13.73 -31.40
N ALA A 65 2.16 -14.79 -30.99
CA ALA A 65 2.79 -15.88 -30.23
C ALA A 65 3.51 -16.91 -31.11
N LYS A 66 3.35 -16.87 -32.45
CA LYS A 66 3.76 -17.93 -33.36
C LYS A 66 5.25 -18.28 -33.24
N GLU A 67 6.13 -17.29 -33.31
CA GLU A 67 7.58 -17.53 -33.30
C GLU A 67 8.05 -18.15 -31.98
N VAL A 68 7.53 -17.65 -30.86
CA VAL A 68 7.91 -18.11 -29.52
C VAL A 68 7.32 -19.49 -29.20
N LEU A 69 6.07 -19.76 -29.59
CA LEU A 69 5.42 -21.05 -29.34
C LEU A 69 5.89 -22.17 -30.27
N SER A 70 6.52 -21.85 -31.40
CA SER A 70 7.06 -22.84 -32.35
C SER A 70 8.48 -23.32 -32.01
N ASP A 71 9.05 -22.88 -30.88
CA ASP A 71 10.38 -23.31 -30.45
C ASP A 71 10.40 -24.81 -30.09
N LYS A 72 11.56 -25.44 -30.28
CA LYS A 72 11.82 -26.86 -29.97
C LYS A 72 11.75 -27.15 -28.47
N TYR A 73 12.01 -26.14 -27.64
CA TYR A 73 11.96 -26.24 -26.19
C TYR A 73 10.73 -25.51 -25.64
N MET A 74 10.26 -25.93 -24.47
CA MET A 74 9.14 -25.28 -23.80
C MET A 74 9.44 -23.79 -23.56
N PRO A 75 8.72 -22.86 -24.20
CA PRO A 75 9.02 -21.45 -24.13
C PRO A 75 8.68 -20.88 -22.74
N LYS A 76 9.50 -19.94 -22.27
CA LYS A 76 9.29 -19.22 -21.00
C LYS A 76 8.43 -17.98 -21.25
N CYS A 77 7.13 -18.20 -21.43
CA CYS A 77 6.19 -17.13 -21.75
C CYS A 77 4.84 -17.34 -21.06
N VAL A 78 4.00 -16.31 -21.14
CA VAL A 78 2.65 -16.31 -20.56
C VAL A 78 1.63 -16.00 -21.64
N ILE A 79 0.55 -16.77 -21.69
CA ILE A 79 -0.65 -16.42 -22.48
C ILE A 79 -1.72 -15.95 -21.50
N HIS A 80 -2.06 -14.66 -21.51
CA HIS A 80 -3.12 -14.07 -20.71
C HIS A 80 -4.47 -14.14 -21.43
N MET A 81 -5.43 -14.79 -20.78
CA MET A 81 -6.77 -15.06 -21.29
C MET A 81 -7.82 -14.39 -20.39
N PRO A 82 -8.03 -13.07 -20.54
CA PRO A 82 -9.07 -12.34 -19.82
C PRO A 82 -10.46 -12.81 -20.26
N GLY A 83 -11.35 -13.05 -19.30
CA GLY A 83 -12.74 -13.42 -19.50
C GLY A 83 -12.95 -14.91 -19.66
N PHE A 84 -11.87 -15.71 -19.67
CA PHE A 84 -11.95 -17.15 -19.88
C PHE A 84 -11.75 -17.93 -18.59
N ASN A 85 -12.52 -19.00 -18.45
CA ASN A 85 -12.30 -20.05 -17.46
C ASN A 85 -11.78 -21.35 -18.10
N ALA A 86 -11.55 -22.37 -17.26
CA ALA A 86 -10.95 -23.62 -17.68
C ALA A 86 -11.83 -24.48 -18.61
N HIS A 87 -13.13 -24.19 -18.69
CA HIS A 87 -14.05 -24.81 -19.64
C HIS A 87 -14.00 -24.08 -20.98
N GLU A 88 -14.17 -22.76 -20.96
CA GLU A 88 -14.22 -21.91 -22.17
C GLU A 88 -12.91 -21.96 -22.95
N VAL A 89 -11.75 -21.90 -22.27
CA VAL A 89 -10.44 -21.94 -22.94
C VAL A 89 -10.25 -23.19 -23.80
N LYS A 90 -10.91 -24.31 -23.45
CA LYS A 90 -10.81 -25.56 -24.21
C LYS A 90 -11.49 -25.52 -25.57
N GLN A 91 -12.40 -24.56 -25.77
CA GLN A 91 -13.10 -24.34 -27.02
C GLN A 91 -12.42 -23.27 -27.87
N THR A 92 -11.24 -22.80 -27.46
CA THR A 92 -10.47 -21.77 -28.15
C THR A 92 -9.29 -22.37 -28.90
N PRO A 93 -8.72 -21.65 -29.89
CA PRO A 93 -7.47 -22.02 -30.53
C PRO A 93 -6.27 -22.16 -29.59
N VAL A 94 -6.36 -21.64 -28.35
CA VAL A 94 -5.31 -21.73 -27.32
C VAL A 94 -5.32 -23.09 -26.61
N LEU A 95 -6.22 -24.02 -26.97
CA LEU A 95 -6.35 -25.34 -26.34
C LEU A 95 -5.02 -26.12 -26.30
N GLU A 96 -4.22 -26.07 -27.36
CA GLU A 96 -2.94 -26.78 -27.44
C GLU A 96 -1.95 -26.23 -26.40
N ALA A 97 -1.79 -24.91 -26.37
CA ALA A 97 -0.97 -24.23 -25.37
C ALA A 97 -1.48 -24.45 -23.94
N TYR A 98 -2.80 -24.50 -23.74
CA TYR A 98 -3.41 -24.80 -22.45
C TYR A 98 -3.16 -26.24 -21.98
N LYS A 99 -3.11 -27.20 -22.90
CA LYS A 99 -2.79 -28.61 -22.59
C LYS A 99 -1.30 -28.82 -22.36
N ALA A 100 -0.44 -28.13 -23.11
CA ALA A 100 1.01 -28.23 -22.99
C ALA A 100 1.55 -27.47 -21.78
N GLY A 101 1.01 -26.29 -21.50
CA GLY A 101 1.44 -25.39 -20.43
C GLY A 101 0.81 -25.66 -19.07
N LYS A 102 1.28 -24.92 -18.06
CA LYS A 102 0.68 -24.92 -16.72
C LYS A 102 -0.46 -23.91 -16.67
N ARG A 103 -1.65 -24.37 -16.26
CA ARG A 103 -2.77 -23.48 -15.94
C ARG A 103 -2.37 -22.56 -14.78
N TRP A 104 -2.37 -21.26 -15.03
CA TRP A 104 -2.14 -20.24 -14.03
C TRP A 104 -3.45 -19.53 -13.73
N ARG A 105 -3.85 -19.54 -12.46
CA ARG A 105 -5.05 -18.86 -11.98
C ARG A 105 -4.75 -18.28 -10.62
N ILE A 106 -4.90 -16.98 -10.51
CA ILE A 106 -4.79 -16.26 -9.25
C ILE A 106 -6.10 -15.53 -8.99
N SER A 107 -6.42 -15.35 -7.72
CA SER A 107 -7.55 -14.53 -7.27
C SER A 107 -6.98 -13.20 -6.78
N LEU A 108 -7.59 -12.08 -7.20
CA LEU A 108 -7.23 -10.76 -6.68
C LEU A 108 -7.28 -10.73 -5.15
N HIS A 109 -8.30 -11.33 -4.55
CA HIS A 109 -8.43 -11.42 -3.08
C HIS A 109 -7.24 -12.15 -2.44
N THR A 110 -6.79 -13.26 -3.04
CA THR A 110 -5.64 -14.01 -2.53
C THR A 110 -4.34 -13.22 -2.69
N MET A 111 -4.13 -12.55 -3.83
CA MET A 111 -2.93 -11.77 -4.06
C MET A 111 -2.85 -10.55 -3.12
N ILE A 112 -3.98 -9.88 -2.87
CA ILE A 112 -4.06 -8.79 -1.89
C ILE A 112 -3.73 -9.32 -0.49
N ARG A 113 -4.31 -10.46 -0.08
CA ARG A 113 -4.04 -11.06 1.22
C ARG A 113 -2.56 -11.43 1.39
N GLU A 114 -1.97 -12.11 0.41
CA GLU A 114 -0.56 -12.49 0.45
C GLU A 114 0.37 -11.26 0.47
N ALA A 115 0.08 -10.23 -0.34
CA ALA A 115 0.89 -9.01 -0.41
C ALA A 115 0.75 -8.12 0.84
N ALA A 116 -0.42 -8.12 1.48
CA ALA A 116 -0.69 -7.39 2.71
C ALA A 116 -0.20 -8.11 3.97
N GLN A 117 0.10 -9.40 3.87
CA GLN A 117 0.55 -10.19 5.02
C GLN A 117 1.86 -9.63 5.58
N GLY A 118 1.89 -9.39 6.89
CA GLY A 118 3.03 -8.76 7.57
C GLY A 118 3.11 -7.23 7.45
N ARG A 119 2.25 -6.60 6.64
CA ARG A 119 2.10 -5.13 6.56
C ARG A 119 0.83 -4.64 7.23
N LEU A 120 -0.24 -5.43 7.12
CA LEU A 120 -1.55 -5.16 7.70
C LEU A 120 -1.97 -6.29 8.65
N SER A 121 -2.78 -5.93 9.65
CA SER A 121 -3.51 -6.87 10.53
C SER A 121 -4.61 -7.63 9.78
N GLU A 122 -5.03 -8.77 10.32
CA GLU A 122 -6.10 -9.59 9.71
C GLU A 122 -7.44 -8.85 9.61
N LYS A 123 -7.74 -7.97 10.57
CA LYS A 123 -8.94 -7.12 10.53
C LYS A 123 -8.90 -6.13 9.36
N GLN A 124 -7.74 -5.50 9.12
CA GLN A 124 -7.53 -4.59 8.00
C GLN A 124 -7.68 -5.29 6.65
N ILE A 125 -7.08 -6.48 6.51
CA ILE A 125 -7.20 -7.29 5.31
C ILE A 125 -8.67 -7.65 5.07
N SER A 126 -9.38 -8.10 6.11
CA SER A 126 -10.80 -8.46 6.00
C SER A 126 -11.67 -7.27 5.61
N PHE A 127 -11.42 -6.09 6.19
CA PHE A 127 -12.10 -4.85 5.83
C PHE A 127 -11.84 -4.46 4.37
N LEU A 128 -10.59 -4.50 3.91
CA LEU A 128 -10.24 -4.19 2.52
C LEU A 128 -10.95 -5.12 1.54
N LEU A 129 -10.96 -6.43 1.83
CA LEU A 129 -11.59 -7.45 1.00
C LEU A 129 -13.12 -7.37 1.00
N SER A 130 -13.74 -6.70 1.98
CA SER A 130 -15.20 -6.52 2.06
C SER A 130 -15.71 -5.38 1.16
N LYS A 131 -14.83 -4.50 0.66
CA LYS A 131 -15.23 -3.36 -0.18
C LYS A 131 -15.63 -3.81 -1.58
N LYS A 132 -16.80 -3.34 -2.05
CA LYS A 132 -17.25 -3.54 -3.44
C LYS A 132 -16.42 -2.70 -4.41
N GLY A 133 -16.13 -3.23 -5.61
CA GLY A 133 -15.36 -2.51 -6.65
C GLY A 133 -13.88 -2.33 -6.32
N LEU A 134 -13.31 -3.34 -5.65
CA LEU A 134 -11.89 -3.43 -5.32
C LEU A 134 -11.06 -3.55 -6.60
N THR A 135 -10.04 -2.71 -6.74
CA THR A 135 -9.08 -2.76 -7.84
C THR A 135 -7.66 -2.85 -7.26
N LEU A 136 -6.70 -3.33 -8.05
CA LEU A 136 -5.28 -3.39 -7.64
C LEU A 136 -4.79 -2.04 -7.11
N SER A 137 -5.03 -0.96 -7.86
CA SER A 137 -4.60 0.39 -7.47
C SER A 137 -5.22 0.84 -6.14
N LYS A 138 -6.52 0.62 -5.91
CA LYS A 138 -7.17 0.99 -4.64
C LYS A 138 -6.63 0.15 -3.47
N ALA A 139 -6.34 -1.12 -3.71
CA ALA A 139 -5.78 -2.01 -2.70
C ALA A 139 -4.35 -1.61 -2.34
N ASP A 140 -3.51 -1.25 -3.32
CA ASP A 140 -2.15 -0.76 -3.08
C ASP A 140 -2.15 0.52 -2.26
N THR A 141 -2.97 1.50 -2.64
CA THR A 141 -3.11 2.75 -1.86
C THR A 141 -3.50 2.45 -0.43
N PHE A 142 -4.48 1.57 -0.20
CA PHE A 142 -4.88 1.19 1.15
C PHE A 142 -3.74 0.51 1.94
N ILE A 143 -2.97 -0.39 1.31
CA ILE A 143 -1.83 -1.03 1.98
C ILE A 143 -0.78 0.01 2.35
N THR A 144 -0.39 0.90 1.42
CA THR A 144 0.60 1.95 1.68
C THR A 144 0.15 2.91 2.77
N ASP A 145 -1.11 3.33 2.75
CA ASP A 145 -1.65 4.30 3.73
C ASP A 145 -1.77 3.68 5.13
N ASN A 146 -1.97 2.37 5.24
CA ASN A 146 -2.19 1.68 6.51
C ASN A 146 -0.99 0.86 6.99
N GLU A 147 0.12 0.90 6.25
CA GLU A 147 1.32 0.13 6.55
C GLU A 147 1.97 0.58 7.86
N GLY A 148 2.07 -0.36 8.80
CA GLY A 148 2.65 -0.11 10.12
C GLY A 148 1.86 0.88 10.96
N ILE A 149 0.56 1.08 10.69
CA ILE A 149 -0.37 1.72 11.64
C ILE A 149 -0.83 0.63 12.63
N PRO A 150 -0.58 0.79 13.94
CA PRO A 150 -1.09 -0.10 14.98
C PRO A 150 -2.62 -0.21 14.95
N GLN A 151 -3.15 -1.39 15.27
CA GLN A 151 -4.60 -1.67 15.16
C GLN A 151 -5.43 -0.78 16.09
N GLU A 152 -4.85 -0.39 17.22
CA GLU A 152 -5.44 0.47 18.25
C GLU A 152 -5.67 1.87 17.71
N ILE A 153 -4.66 2.45 17.05
CA ILE A 153 -4.78 3.76 16.40
C ILE A 153 -5.82 3.71 15.29
N GLN A 154 -5.88 2.62 14.54
CA GLN A 154 -6.88 2.54 13.47
C GLN A 154 -8.32 2.46 13.99
N GLN A 155 -8.55 1.84 15.15
CA GLN A 155 -9.86 1.89 15.81
C GLN A 155 -10.24 3.33 16.17
N LEU A 156 -9.26 4.10 16.67
CA LEU A 156 -9.45 5.53 16.96
C LEU A 156 -9.71 6.34 15.69
N LEU A 157 -8.97 6.10 14.61
CA LEU A 157 -9.17 6.76 13.32
C LEU A 157 -10.55 6.42 12.72
N ASN A 158 -11.02 5.19 12.87
CA ASN A 158 -12.37 4.82 12.42
C ASN A 158 -13.48 5.48 13.27
N LYS A 159 -13.21 5.73 14.56
CA LYS A 159 -14.18 6.32 15.50
C LYS A 159 -14.24 7.85 15.38
N TYR A 160 -13.09 8.51 15.24
CA TYR A 160 -12.96 9.96 15.31
C TYR A 160 -12.56 10.62 13.99
N GLY A 161 -12.09 9.86 12.99
CA GLY A 161 -11.40 10.40 11.81
C GLY A 161 -9.98 10.88 12.13
N GLU A 162 -9.18 11.23 11.12
CA GLU A 162 -7.80 11.72 11.33
C GLU A 162 -7.77 13.03 12.14
N ASP A 163 -8.55 14.03 11.72
CA ASP A 163 -8.56 15.35 12.38
C ASP A 163 -9.27 15.31 13.74
N GLY A 164 -10.39 14.56 13.82
CA GLY A 164 -11.14 14.42 15.06
C GLY A 164 -10.37 13.63 16.11
N PHE A 165 -9.53 12.68 15.71
CA PHE A 165 -8.65 11.96 16.62
C PHE A 165 -7.64 12.90 17.31
N VAL A 166 -6.96 13.77 16.55
CA VAL A 166 -6.00 14.72 17.13
C VAL A 166 -6.70 15.71 18.06
N LEU A 167 -7.85 16.23 17.65
CA LEU A 167 -8.64 17.16 18.47
C LEU A 167 -9.17 16.51 19.75
N GLU A 168 -9.65 15.26 19.67
CA GLU A 168 -10.13 14.53 20.84
C GLU A 168 -8.98 14.14 21.77
N PHE A 169 -7.80 13.82 21.23
CA PHE A 169 -6.60 13.61 22.03
C PHE A 169 -6.21 14.87 22.81
N ILE A 170 -6.32 16.06 22.20
CA ILE A 170 -6.07 17.34 22.87
C ILE A 170 -7.12 17.64 23.95
N LYS A 171 -8.39 17.32 23.70
CA LYS A 171 -9.50 17.64 24.62
C LYS A 171 -9.61 16.68 25.79
N ASN A 172 -9.55 15.37 25.52
CA ASN A 172 -9.80 14.30 26.48
C ASN A 172 -8.80 13.14 26.27
N PRO A 173 -7.52 13.32 26.61
CA PRO A 173 -6.50 12.28 26.41
C PRO A 173 -6.80 10.98 27.19
N ASP A 174 -7.48 11.08 28.33
CA ASP A 174 -7.99 9.93 29.09
C ASP A 174 -8.97 9.05 28.31
N GLN A 175 -9.84 9.67 27.50
CA GLN A 175 -10.84 8.94 26.72
C GLN A 175 -10.17 8.14 25.59
N ILE A 176 -9.14 8.73 24.97
CA ILE A 176 -8.32 8.05 23.95
C ILE A 176 -7.56 6.87 24.54
N ASN A 177 -6.97 7.02 25.73
CA ASN A 177 -6.28 5.93 26.42
C ASN A 177 -7.24 4.78 26.77
N LYS A 178 -8.46 5.09 27.23
CA LYS A 178 -9.51 4.10 27.47
C LYS A 178 -9.94 3.40 26.19
N ASP A 179 -10.12 4.15 25.10
CA ASP A 179 -10.54 3.62 23.81
C ASP A 179 -9.48 2.71 23.16
N MET A 180 -8.19 2.90 23.44
CA MET A 180 -7.14 1.97 23.00
C MET A 180 -7.18 0.62 23.71
N CYS A 181 -7.83 0.53 24.88
CA CYS A 181 -7.94 -0.69 25.68
C CYS A 181 -6.57 -1.33 26.01
N LEU A 182 -5.53 -0.51 26.20
CA LEU A 182 -4.18 -0.94 26.58
C LEU A 182 -3.79 -0.40 27.97
N PRO A 183 -2.77 -0.99 28.64
CA PRO A 183 -2.16 -0.38 29.80
C PRO A 183 -1.63 1.02 29.48
N SER A 184 -1.82 1.99 30.36
CA SER A 184 -1.45 3.41 30.13
C SER A 184 0.01 3.62 29.73
N GLU A 185 0.90 2.73 30.19
CA GLU A 185 2.33 2.71 29.84
C GLU A 185 2.61 2.41 28.35
N ASN A 186 1.71 1.71 27.66
CA ASN A 186 1.87 1.31 26.26
C ASN A 186 1.10 2.20 25.28
N CYS A 187 0.11 2.97 25.74
CA CYS A 187 -0.69 3.85 24.88
C CYS A 187 0.17 4.95 24.24
N PHE A 188 0.99 5.63 25.03
CA PHE A 188 1.73 6.81 24.56
C PHE A 188 2.88 6.51 23.58
N PRO A 189 3.70 5.46 23.77
CA PRO A 189 4.70 5.07 22.77
C PRO A 189 4.09 4.76 21.40
N ILE A 190 2.92 4.11 21.38
CA ILE A 190 2.18 3.79 20.16
C ILE A 190 1.69 5.09 19.49
N LEU A 191 1.09 6.00 20.26
CA LEU A 191 0.66 7.32 19.80
C LEU A 191 1.80 8.15 19.20
N ILE A 192 2.91 8.26 19.92
CA ILE A 192 4.11 8.98 19.44
C ILE A 192 4.60 8.39 18.14
N SER A 193 4.72 7.06 18.05
CA SER A 193 5.24 6.42 16.84
C SER A 193 4.37 6.75 15.61
N TYR A 194 3.08 6.99 15.83
CA TYR A 194 2.16 7.43 14.80
C TYR A 194 2.24 8.93 14.52
N PHE A 195 2.36 9.78 15.55
CA PHE A 195 2.60 11.21 15.35
C PHE A 195 3.96 11.50 14.70
N ASP A 196 4.99 10.72 14.97
CA ASP A 196 6.26 10.79 14.25
C ASP A 196 6.05 10.54 12.75
N LYS A 197 5.29 9.49 12.40
CA LYS A 197 4.93 9.23 10.99
C LYS A 197 4.08 10.34 10.36
N LEU A 198 3.14 10.92 11.10
CA LEU A 198 2.21 11.93 10.57
C LEU A 198 2.85 13.31 10.42
N ILE A 199 3.46 13.81 11.49
CA ILE A 199 3.91 15.21 11.62
C ILE A 199 5.43 15.32 11.86
N GLY A 200 6.15 14.21 11.94
CA GLY A 200 7.60 14.21 12.16
C GLY A 200 8.00 14.56 13.59
N LEU A 201 7.15 14.20 14.57
CA LEU A 201 7.44 14.31 16.00
C LEU A 201 8.54 13.30 16.39
N ASP A 202 9.78 13.64 16.04
CA ASP A 202 10.91 12.73 16.14
C ASP A 202 11.37 12.50 17.59
N HIS A 203 12.01 11.36 17.86
CA HIS A 203 12.57 11.08 19.19
C HIS A 203 13.62 12.13 19.62
N LYS A 204 14.27 12.81 18.66
CA LYS A 204 15.19 13.91 18.97
C LYS A 204 14.46 15.12 19.55
N TRP A 205 13.24 15.43 19.10
CA TRP A 205 12.41 16.49 19.68
C TRP A 205 12.18 16.25 21.17
N GLN A 206 11.83 15.02 21.53
CA GLN A 206 11.58 14.63 22.92
C GLN A 206 12.84 14.83 23.78
N LEU A 207 14.00 14.40 23.29
CA LEU A 207 15.26 14.55 24.02
C LEU A 207 15.75 16.00 24.11
N ASP A 208 15.53 16.80 23.07
CA ASP A 208 16.04 18.18 22.98
C ASP A 208 15.25 19.15 23.86
N TRP A 209 13.97 18.87 24.13
CA TRP A 209 13.01 19.80 24.73
C TRP A 209 12.34 19.29 26.02
N ASN A 210 12.35 17.99 26.31
CA ASN A 210 11.95 17.46 27.61
C ASN A 210 13.18 17.00 28.40
N LEU A 211 13.62 17.85 29.33
CA LEU A 211 14.68 17.52 30.30
C LEU A 211 14.20 16.51 31.36
N ASP A 212 12.89 16.51 31.64
CA ASP A 212 12.24 15.55 32.54
C ASP A 212 11.57 14.42 31.73
N LYS A 213 11.68 13.17 32.21
CA LYS A 213 10.96 12.04 31.58
C LYS A 213 9.46 12.30 31.67
N VAL A 214 8.79 12.31 30.52
CA VAL A 214 7.32 12.44 30.44
C VAL A 214 6.69 11.42 31.39
N ASN A 215 5.96 11.90 32.40
CA ASN A 215 5.27 11.02 33.33
C ASN A 215 4.03 10.44 32.62
N TYR A 216 4.16 9.19 32.15
CA TYR A 216 3.14 8.49 31.37
C TYR A 216 1.83 8.23 32.12
N SER A 217 1.80 8.47 33.44
CA SER A 217 0.59 8.39 34.26
C SER A 217 -0.29 9.65 34.21
N HIS A 218 0.18 10.75 33.60
CA HIS A 218 -0.56 12.01 33.45
C HIS A 218 -0.73 12.33 31.96
N PRO A 219 -1.90 12.05 31.38
CA PRO A 219 -2.14 12.23 29.95
C PRO A 219 -2.08 13.70 29.50
N ASP A 220 -2.26 14.66 30.40
CA ASP A 220 -2.12 16.10 30.10
C ASP A 220 -0.69 16.47 29.64
N ASN A 221 0.34 15.88 30.26
CA ASN A 221 1.73 16.09 29.86
C ASN A 221 2.02 15.58 28.43
N GLN A 222 1.23 14.62 27.96
CA GLN A 222 1.34 14.06 26.61
C GLN A 222 0.77 15.03 25.57
N VAL A 223 -0.33 15.70 25.92
CA VAL A 223 -0.96 16.75 25.12
C VAL A 223 -0.07 17.98 25.04
N ASP A 224 0.52 18.40 26.16
CA ASP A 224 1.43 19.55 26.19
C ASP A 224 2.63 19.39 25.26
N LEU A 225 3.18 18.16 25.17
CA LEU A 225 4.28 17.84 24.25
C LEU A 225 3.86 18.01 22.78
N LEU A 226 2.68 17.50 22.43
CA LEU A 226 2.14 17.60 21.07
C LEU A 226 1.81 19.05 20.70
N ILE A 227 1.13 19.79 21.58
CA ILE A 227 0.77 21.19 21.35
C ILE A 227 2.03 22.05 21.24
N SER A 228 3.00 21.87 22.13
CA SER A 228 4.26 22.60 22.09
C SER A 228 4.99 22.39 20.77
N PHE A 229 5.01 21.14 20.26
CA PHE A 229 5.56 20.84 18.94
C PHE A 229 4.81 21.55 17.81
N LEU A 230 3.47 21.47 17.80
CA LEU A 230 2.65 22.11 16.77
C LEU A 230 2.81 23.63 16.76
N MET A 231 2.82 24.28 17.93
CA MET A 231 3.05 25.72 18.03
C MET A 231 4.46 26.13 17.57
N LEU A 232 5.48 25.35 17.91
CA LEU A 232 6.85 25.61 17.47
C LEU A 232 7.04 25.39 15.97
N MET A 233 6.38 24.39 15.40
CA MET A 233 6.34 24.17 13.95
C MET A 233 5.71 25.36 13.22
N GLU A 234 4.53 25.83 13.63
CA GLU A 234 3.88 27.02 13.06
C GLU A 234 4.76 28.26 13.21
N PHE A 235 5.28 28.51 14.41
CA PHE A 235 6.17 29.65 14.68
C PHE A 235 7.39 29.66 13.74
N VAL A 236 8.09 28.53 13.59
CA VAL A 236 9.28 28.42 12.75
C VAL A 236 8.95 28.59 11.26
N HIS A 237 7.78 28.14 10.83
CA HIS A 237 7.32 28.32 9.45
C HIS A 237 6.91 29.78 9.14
N ASP A 238 6.45 30.52 10.14
CA ASP A 238 6.10 31.94 10.03
C ASP A 238 7.32 32.88 10.09
N LEU A 239 8.50 32.37 10.46
CA LEU A 239 9.73 33.17 10.49
C LEU A 239 10.13 33.64 9.09
N ARG A 240 10.20 34.97 8.93
CA ARG A 240 10.68 35.64 7.71
C ARG A 240 12.19 35.45 7.46
N CYS A 241 12.93 34.98 8.46
CA CYS A 241 14.35 34.71 8.40
C CYS A 241 14.64 33.24 8.73
N ASP A 242 15.86 32.79 8.41
CA ASP A 242 16.31 31.47 8.83
C ASP A 242 16.67 31.50 10.33
N PRO A 243 16.16 30.54 11.12
CA PRO A 243 16.42 30.52 12.55
C PRO A 243 17.89 30.19 12.82
N GLY A 244 18.51 30.92 13.75
CA GLY A 244 19.94 30.77 14.06
C GLY A 244 20.32 29.49 14.82
N SER A 245 19.35 28.78 15.40
CA SER A 245 19.62 27.51 16.10
C SER A 245 19.44 26.31 15.18
N GLU A 246 20.36 25.34 15.25
CA GLU A 246 20.27 24.09 14.48
C GLU A 246 18.97 23.31 14.75
N ARG A 247 18.45 23.37 15.98
CA ARG A 247 17.20 22.74 16.40
C ARG A 247 15.99 23.27 15.62
N LEU A 248 15.84 24.59 15.52
CA LEU A 248 14.75 25.21 14.76
C LEU A 248 14.95 25.11 13.25
N MET A 249 16.20 25.12 12.75
CA MET A 249 16.47 24.85 11.33
C MET A 249 16.02 23.45 10.90
N ARG A 250 16.14 22.44 11.78
CA ARG A 250 15.64 21.08 11.55
C ARG A 250 14.14 21.09 11.30
N LEU A 251 13.38 21.78 12.14
CA LEU A 251 11.93 21.92 12.03
C LEU A 251 11.52 22.69 10.75
N LYS A 252 12.24 23.76 10.40
CA LYS A 252 11.99 24.51 9.15
C LYS A 252 12.19 23.65 7.89
N LYS A 253 13.14 22.70 7.95
CA LYS A 253 13.43 21.76 6.85
C LYS A 253 12.46 20.58 6.78
N ASN A 254 11.74 20.27 7.86
CA ASN A 254 10.65 19.29 7.81
C ASN A 254 9.57 19.85 6.87
N LYS A 255 9.53 19.30 5.65
CA LYS A 255 8.60 19.75 4.61
C LYS A 255 7.18 19.61 5.14
N ARG A 256 6.36 20.65 4.88
CA ARG A 256 4.90 20.70 4.99
C ARG A 256 4.22 19.45 4.41
N ASN A 257 4.20 18.33 5.11
CA ASN A 257 3.23 17.26 4.89
C ASN A 257 1.83 17.69 5.39
N ILE A 258 1.80 18.69 6.28
CA ILE A 258 0.57 19.30 6.80
C ILE A 258 -0.21 20.06 5.70
N GLN A 259 0.45 20.64 4.69
CA GLN A 259 -0.26 21.45 3.67
C GLN A 259 -1.06 20.65 2.64
N LYS A 260 -0.77 19.36 2.41
CA LYS A 260 -1.64 18.56 1.53
C LYS A 260 -2.99 18.25 2.16
N ASN A 261 -3.07 18.21 3.49
CA ASN A 261 -4.33 18.02 4.19
C ASN A 261 -5.04 19.35 4.49
N GLN A 262 -4.32 20.44 4.80
CA GLN A 262 -4.95 21.76 5.00
C GLN A 262 -5.59 22.36 3.72
N ALA A 263 -5.15 21.98 2.51
CA ALA A 263 -5.73 22.48 1.26
C ALA A 263 -7.17 21.99 0.97
N LYS A 264 -7.69 21.02 1.73
CA LYS A 264 -9.12 20.64 1.68
C LYS A 264 -10.02 21.42 2.64
N TYR A 265 -9.45 22.22 3.55
CA TYR A 265 -10.20 22.75 4.70
C TYR A 265 -10.34 24.28 4.73
N PHE A 266 -10.10 24.97 3.60
CA PHE A 266 -10.43 26.40 3.46
C PHE A 266 -11.40 26.74 2.32
N ILE A 267 -12.09 25.73 1.77
CA ILE A 267 -13.27 25.95 0.92
C ILE A 267 -14.37 24.96 1.36
N ASN A 268 -15.02 25.30 2.48
CA ASN A 268 -16.47 25.29 2.70
C ASN A 268 -16.77 25.64 4.15
#